data_AF-A0A9E5QC39-F1
#
_entry.id   AF-A0A9E5QC39-F1
#
_cell.length_a   1.000
_cell.length_b   1.000
_cell.length_c   1.000
_cell.angle_alpha   90.00
_cell.angle_beta   90.00
_cell.angle_gamma   90.00
#
_symmetry.space_group_name_H-M   'P 1'
#
loop_
_entity.id
_entity.type
_entity.pdbx_description
1 polymer ?
#
loop_
_entity_poly.entity_id
_entity_poly.type
_entity_poly.pdbx_seq_one_letter_code
_entity_poly.pdbx_strand_id
1 'polypeptide(L)'
;DLFAWVLKNDPNDVVRHEVCYQIAARNMRRIIPELAHAANYDPSPLVRHEATECLMIIRAVDQIDAIKKSLEDENESVRNTARL
;
A
#
# COMPACT_ATOMS: atom_id res chain seq x y z
N ASP A 1 -1.17 -14.58 8.10
CA ASP A 1 -2.50 -14.02 7.76
C ASP A 1 -2.73 -14.18 6.28
N LEU A 2 -3.93 -14.57 5.86
CA LEU A 2 -4.34 -14.66 4.46
C LEU A 2 -4.15 -13.34 3.71
N PHE A 3 -4.58 -12.20 4.27
CA PHE A 3 -4.48 -10.90 3.59
C PHE A 3 -3.03 -10.49 3.35
N ALA A 4 -2.19 -10.61 4.38
CA ALA A 4 -0.74 -10.39 4.25
C ALA A 4 -0.09 -11.34 3.23
N TRP A 5 -0.54 -12.60 3.18
CA TRP A 5 -0.02 -13.58 2.23
C TRP A 5 -0.41 -13.21 0.80
N VAL A 6 -1.67 -12.87 0.53
CA VAL A 6 -2.15 -12.47 -0.80
C VAL A 6 -1.45 -11.19 -1.25
N LEU A 7 -1.35 -10.18 -0.38
CA LEU A 7 -0.64 -8.94 -0.66
C LEU A 7 0.83 -9.15 -1.04
N LYS A 8 1.48 -10.21 -0.54
CA LYS A 8 2.89 -10.48 -0.82
C LYS A 8 3.13 -11.43 -1.99
N ASN A 9 2.21 -12.36 -2.25
CA ASN A 9 2.50 -13.53 -3.08
C ASN A 9 1.54 -13.73 -4.26
N ASP A 10 0.41 -13.04 -4.31
CA ASP A 10 -0.52 -13.24 -5.43
C ASP A 10 0.13 -12.77 -6.74
N PRO A 11 0.12 -13.60 -7.80
CA PRO A 11 0.77 -13.24 -9.06
C PRO A 11 0.07 -12.09 -9.78
N ASN A 12 -1.22 -11.84 -9.48
CA ASN A 12 -2.01 -10.81 -10.12
C ASN A 12 -1.96 -9.51 -9.31
N ASP A 13 -1.47 -8.44 -9.91
CA ASP A 13 -1.34 -7.14 -9.26
C ASP A 13 -2.67 -6.47 -8.98
N VAL A 14 -3.71 -6.70 -9.79
CA VAL A 14 -5.09 -6.26 -9.49
C VAL A 14 -5.61 -6.95 -8.22
N VAL A 15 -5.29 -8.23 -8.00
CA VAL A 15 -5.68 -8.92 -6.77
C VAL A 15 -4.96 -8.35 -5.55
N ARG A 16 -3.66 -8.05 -5.66
CA ARG A 16 -2.90 -7.39 -4.58
C ARG A 16 -3.42 -5.99 -4.28
N HIS A 17 -3.76 -5.22 -5.32
CA HIS A 17 -4.45 -3.93 -5.22
C HIS A 17 -5.75 -4.06 -4.42
N GLU A 18 -6.65 -4.98 -4.79
CA GLU A 18 -7.90 -5.15 -4.07
C GLU A 18 -7.71 -5.60 -2.62
N VAL A 19 -6.66 -6.37 -2.35
CA VAL A 19 -6.32 -6.73 -0.97
C VAL A 19 -5.85 -5.53 -0.16
N CYS A 20 -5.07 -4.59 -0.72
CA CYS A 20 -4.76 -3.32 -0.06
C CYS A 20 -6.04 -2.59 0.35
N TYR A 21 -6.97 -2.42 -0.59
CA TYR A 21 -8.26 -1.77 -0.33
C TYR A 21 -9.04 -2.46 0.80
N GLN A 22 -9.13 -3.80 0.77
CA GLN A 22 -9.83 -4.55 1.81
C GLN A 22 -9.16 -4.46 3.19
N ILE A 23 -7.82 -4.40 3.26
CA ILE A 23 -7.07 -4.17 4.51
C ILE A 23 -7.47 -2.83 5.10
N ALA A 24 -7.54 -1.77 4.27
CA ALA A 24 -7.92 -0.44 4.71
C ALA A 24 -9.40 -0.35 5.11
N ALA A 25 -10.31 -0.81 4.26
CA ALA A 25 -11.75 -0.78 4.48
C ALA A 25 -12.19 -1.50 5.76
N ARG A 26 -11.44 -2.55 6.16
CA ARG A 26 -11.70 -3.34 7.37
C ARG A 26 -10.86 -2.88 8.57
N ASN A 27 -10.07 -1.81 8.42
CA ASN A 27 -9.16 -1.27 9.42
C ASN A 27 -8.28 -2.36 10.06
N MET A 28 -7.67 -3.21 9.24
CA MET A 28 -6.85 -4.34 9.69
C MET A 28 -5.46 -3.87 10.13
N ARG A 29 -5.39 -3.08 11.22
CA ARG A 29 -4.18 -2.37 11.66
C ARG A 29 -2.95 -3.25 11.87
N ARG A 30 -3.15 -4.53 12.17
CA ARG A 30 -2.06 -5.51 12.33
C ARG A 30 -1.31 -5.85 11.03
N ILE A 31 -1.82 -5.43 9.86
CA ILE A 31 -1.23 -5.64 8.52
C ILE A 31 -0.64 -4.34 7.96
N ILE A 32 -0.63 -3.26 8.75
CA ILE A 32 -0.01 -1.98 8.36
C ILE A 32 1.45 -2.16 7.93
N PRO A 33 2.29 -2.99 8.61
CA PRO A 33 3.68 -3.19 8.18
C PRO A 33 3.81 -3.76 6.76
N GLU A 34 2.94 -4.70 6.38
CA GLU A 34 2.92 -5.29 5.04
C GLU A 34 2.38 -4.31 4.00
N LEU A 35 1.41 -3.46 4.37
CA LEU A 35 0.93 -2.39 3.51
C LEU A 35 2.02 -1.33 3.24
N ALA A 36 2.76 -0.94 4.29
CA ALA A 36 3.91 -0.03 4.19
C ALA A 36 5.04 -0.62 3.33
N HIS A 37 5.24 -1.94 3.39
CA HIS A 37 6.17 -2.63 2.51
C HIS A 37 5.68 -2.60 1.05
N ALA A 38 4.42 -2.94 0.80
CA ALA A 38 3.84 -2.93 -0.54
C ALA A 38 3.91 -1.54 -1.18
N ALA A 39 3.62 -0.47 -0.42
CA ALA A 39 3.69 0.93 -0.88
C ALA A 39 5.06 1.31 -1.47
N ASN A 40 6.15 0.69 -1.00
CA ASN A 40 7.51 1.06 -1.38
C ASN A 40 8.23 0.04 -2.27
N TYR A 41 7.76 -1.21 -2.29
CA TYR A 41 8.53 -2.32 -2.84
C TYR A 41 7.72 -3.28 -3.71
N ASP A 42 6.40 -3.12 -3.85
CA ASP A 42 5.65 -3.93 -4.80
C ASP A 42 6.13 -3.63 -6.24
N PRO A 43 6.35 -4.66 -7.09
CA PRO A 43 6.81 -4.45 -8.46
C PRO A 43 5.79 -3.68 -9.32
N SER A 44 4.49 -3.75 -9.00
CA SER A 44 3.46 -3.05 -9.75
C SER A 44 3.22 -1.65 -9.16
N PRO A 45 3.36 -0.57 -9.96
CA PRO A 45 2.98 0.76 -9.50
C PRO A 45 1.49 0.86 -9.13
N LEU A 46 0.65 -0.04 -9.67
CA LEU A 46 -0.75 -0.20 -9.28
C LEU A 46 -0.87 -0.50 -7.77
N VAL A 47 -0.12 -1.48 -7.30
CA VAL A 47 -0.18 -1.89 -5.90
C VAL A 47 0.48 -0.84 -5.00
N ARG A 48 1.56 -0.21 -5.46
CA ARG A 48 2.25 0.85 -4.70
C ARG A 48 1.35 2.07 -4.47
N HIS A 49 0.59 2.52 -5.48
CA HIS A 49 -0.34 3.64 -5.29
C HIS A 49 -1.43 3.26 -4.30
N GLU A 50 -2.03 2.07 -4.45
CA GLU A 50 -3.16 1.65 -3.63
C GLU A 50 -2.74 1.45 -2.18
N ALA A 51 -1.57 0.83 -1.95
CA ALA A 51 -1.01 0.67 -0.63
C ALA A 51 -0.70 2.04 0.02
N THR A 52 -0.16 2.99 -0.75
CA THR A 52 0.10 4.36 -0.25
C THR A 52 -1.21 5.06 0.14
N GLU A 53 -2.23 5.01 -0.72
CA GLU A 53 -3.56 5.55 -0.45
C GLU A 53 -4.19 4.92 0.80
N CYS A 54 -4.13 3.60 0.90
CA CYS A 54 -4.64 2.83 2.02
C CYS A 54 -3.97 3.20 3.35
N LEU A 55 -2.65 3.45 3.37
CA LEU A 55 -1.93 3.93 4.56
C LEU A 55 -2.46 5.29 5.04
N MET A 56 -2.77 6.19 4.11
CA MET A 56 -3.34 7.50 4.43
C MET A 56 -4.79 7.38 4.93
N ILE A 57 -5.63 6.58 4.26
CA ILE A 57 -7.04 6.34 4.64
C ILE A 57 -7.15 5.80 6.07
N ILE A 58 -6.31 4.82 6.46
CA ILE A 58 -6.34 4.24 7.81
C ILE A 58 -5.57 5.07 8.86
N ARG A 59 -5.05 6.24 8.47
CA ARG A 59 -4.25 7.13 9.32
C ARG A 59 -3.10 6.38 10.00
N ALA A 60 -2.30 5.66 9.20
CA ALA A 60 -1.09 4.97 9.66
C ALA A 60 0.03 5.98 9.96
N VAL A 61 -0.16 6.81 10.99
CA VAL A 61 0.79 7.86 11.39
C VAL A 61 2.16 7.32 11.81
N ASP A 62 2.22 6.05 12.21
CA ASP A 62 3.44 5.32 12.49
C ASP A 62 4.23 4.93 11.22
N GLN A 63 3.63 5.10 10.04
CA GLN A 63 4.23 4.79 8.73
C GLN A 63 4.44 6.04 7.86
N ILE A 64 4.54 7.23 8.46
CA ILE A 64 4.77 8.48 7.72
C ILE A 64 6.00 8.40 6.82
N ASP A 65 7.08 7.76 7.26
CA ASP A 65 8.30 7.64 6.46
C ASP A 65 8.10 6.74 5.22
N ALA A 66 7.21 5.74 5.31
CA ALA A 66 6.82 4.94 4.16
C ALA A 66 6.06 5.78 3.12
N ILE A 67 5.13 6.64 3.58
CA ILE A 67 4.38 7.56 2.69
C ILE A 67 5.30 8.62 2.07
N LYS A 68 6.23 9.18 2.85
CA LYS A 68 7.22 10.14 2.33
C LYS A 68 8.09 9.52 1.25
N LYS A 69 8.46 8.25 1.39
CA LYS A 69 9.24 7.56 0.36
C LYS A 69 8.44 7.40 -0.95
N SER A 70 7.13 7.20 -0.88
CA SER A 70 6.24 7.20 -2.07
C SER A 70 6.23 8.53 -2.84
N LEU A 71 6.62 9.67 -2.23
CA LEU A 71 6.77 10.96 -2.94
C LEU A 71 7.90 10.95 -3.96
N GLU A 72 8.88 10.06 -3.79
CA GLU A 72 10.06 9.89 -4.63
C GLU A 72 9.94 8.65 -5.54
N ASP A 73 8.76 8.04 -5.64
CA ASP A 73 8.53 6.87 -6.50
C ASP A 73 8.81 7.21 -7.97
N GLU A 74 9.29 6.25 -8.76
CA GLU A 74 9.52 6.44 -10.20
C GLU A 74 8.23 6.71 -10.98
N ASN A 75 7.10 6.16 -10.50
CA ASN A 75 5.81 6.27 -11.14
C ASN A 75 5.07 7.54 -10.66
N GLU A 76 4.58 8.33 -11.62
CA GLU A 76 3.91 9.58 -11.33
C GLU A 76 2.61 9.42 -10.52
N SER A 77 1.83 8.36 -10.79
CA SER A 77 0.58 8.12 -10.06
C SER A 77 0.83 7.85 -8.58
N VAL A 78 1.87 7.08 -8.24
CA VAL A 78 2.26 6.83 -6.84
C VAL A 78 2.66 8.13 -6.15
N ARG A 79 3.47 8.97 -6.81
CA ARG A 79 3.87 10.28 -6.27
C ARG A 79 2.66 11.21 -6.09
N ASN A 80 1.73 11.21 -7.03
CA ASN A 80 0.52 12.04 -6.97
C ASN A 80 -0.38 11.60 -5.81
N THR A 81 -0.55 10.28 -5.62
CA THR A 81 -1.27 9.73 -4.47
C THR A 81 -0.64 10.20 -3.16
N ALA A 82 0.68 10.07 -2.99
CA ALA A 82 1.38 10.45 -1.76
C ALA A 82 1.29 11.95 -1.39
N ARG A 83 0.82 12.82 -2.29
CA ARG A 83 0.63 14.27 -2.07
C ARG A 83 -0.79 14.66 -1.61
N LEU A 84 -1.73 13.72 -1.60
CA LEU A 84 -3.10 13.92 -1.14
C LEU A 84 -3.15 14.10 0.39
#